data_AF-A0A2X2L1S1-F1
#
_entry.id   AF-A0A2X2L1S1-F1
#
_cell.length_a   1.000
_cell.length_b   1.000
_cell.length_c   1.000
_cell.angle_alpha   90.00
_cell.angle_beta   90.00
_cell.angle_gamma   90.00
#
_symmetry.space_group_name_H-M   'P 1'
#
loop_
_entity.id
_entity.type
_entity.pdbx_description
1 polymer ?
#
loop_
_entity_poly.entity_id
_entity_poly.type
_entity_poly.pdbx_seq_one_letter_code
_entity_poly.pdbx_strand_id
1 'polypeptide(L)'
;MRGIILLKKKMSTKSLNLLVLFLFFGIYFILDNLFFARLQPTMSNYVHSRFLGHVLTYSISLGPLLLGATLLKPKVPNEFLEKFGLKGSFLQGLSFGIIATLPMFLGYALVFTFNRKIDPNTLLINNVSSGFFEEVIFRAYFFGLVYRYTRLGFIPSILATSFLFAILHLYQSQDLGELALIFCTTFFGSILFSWLYAEWSFNLWIPIALHVLMNSAWMIFDVADNAAGNGWSNFFRFLTIFIAIISTIVHVRKSEAGLQIKGKNLWLKD
;
A
#
# COMPACT_ATOMS: atom_id res chain seq x y z
N MET A 1 -46.79 -17.23 -28.42
CA MET A 1 -45.57 -16.40 -28.38
C MET A 1 -45.15 -16.10 -26.93
N ARG A 2 -44.70 -17.12 -26.19
CA ARG A 2 -44.06 -16.96 -24.86
C ARG A 2 -42.54 -17.04 -25.03
N GLY A 3 -42.01 -16.25 -25.95
CA GLY A 3 -40.62 -16.30 -26.35
C GLY A 3 -39.94 -14.96 -26.11
N ILE A 4 -38.88 -14.99 -25.31
CA ILE A 4 -37.72 -14.09 -25.43
C ILE A 4 -38.00 -12.65 -24.96
N ILE A 5 -38.26 -12.49 -23.66
CA ILE A 5 -37.79 -11.28 -22.93
C ILE A 5 -36.87 -11.79 -21.81
N LEU A 6 -35.71 -12.31 -22.21
CA LEU A 6 -34.57 -12.40 -21.33
C LEU A 6 -34.13 -10.96 -21.06
N LEU A 7 -34.64 -10.40 -19.95
CA LEU A 7 -34.18 -9.16 -19.35
C LEU A 7 -32.66 -9.19 -19.23
N LYS A 8 -31.96 -8.54 -20.16
CA LYS A 8 -30.52 -8.29 -20.10
C LYS A 8 -30.30 -7.30 -18.94
N LYS A 9 -30.20 -7.80 -17.71
CA LYS A 9 -29.96 -6.98 -16.52
C LYS A 9 -28.60 -6.31 -16.69
N LYS A 10 -28.61 -5.03 -17.11
CA LYS A 10 -27.40 -4.23 -17.29
C LYS A 10 -26.64 -4.20 -15.96
N MET A 11 -25.35 -4.53 -15.99
CA MET A 11 -24.52 -4.48 -14.78
C MET A 11 -24.59 -3.10 -14.15
N SER A 12 -24.69 -3.05 -12.82
CA SER A 12 -24.64 -1.77 -12.10
C SER A 12 -23.26 -1.12 -12.30
N THR A 13 -23.20 0.21 -12.30
CA THR A 13 -21.93 0.96 -12.40
C THR A 13 -20.90 0.50 -11.37
N LYS A 14 -21.35 0.17 -10.14
CA LYS A 14 -20.48 -0.32 -9.07
C LYS A 14 -19.91 -1.71 -9.36
N SER A 15 -20.72 -2.61 -9.92
CA SER A 15 -20.26 -3.94 -10.36
C SER A 15 -19.29 -3.84 -11.53
N LEU A 16 -19.52 -2.89 -12.45
CA LEU A 16 -18.61 -2.61 -13.55
C LEU A 16 -17.27 -2.06 -13.06
N ASN A 17 -17.29 -1.11 -12.12
CA ASN A 17 -16.06 -0.58 -11.50
C ASN A 17 -15.25 -1.69 -10.83
N LEU A 18 -15.92 -2.62 -10.11
CA LEU A 18 -15.25 -3.78 -9.50
C LEU A 18 -14.56 -4.64 -10.56
N LEU A 19 -15.28 -5.00 -11.62
CA LEU A 19 -14.73 -5.80 -12.73
C LEU A 19 -13.52 -5.11 -13.37
N VAL A 20 -13.62 -3.81 -13.65
CA VAL A 20 -12.52 -3.01 -14.23
C VAL A 20 -11.30 -3.05 -13.31
N LEU A 21 -11.47 -2.80 -12.01
CA LEU A 21 -10.36 -2.80 -11.06
C LEU A 21 -9.64 -4.15 -11.02
N PHE A 22 -10.37 -5.26 -10.85
CA PHE A 22 -9.76 -6.57 -10.78
C PHE A 22 -9.15 -7.03 -12.11
N LEU A 23 -9.77 -6.69 -13.25
CA LEU A 23 -9.23 -7.01 -14.57
C LEU A 23 -7.89 -6.30 -14.79
N PHE A 24 -7.83 -4.98 -14.60
CA PHE A 24 -6.61 -4.21 -14.82
C PHE A 24 -5.53 -4.50 -13.78
N PHE A 25 -5.92 -4.87 -12.56
CA PHE A 25 -4.99 -5.41 -11.57
C PHE A 25 -4.40 -6.75 -12.01
N GLY A 26 -5.21 -7.67 -12.54
CA GLY A 26 -4.73 -8.93 -13.09
C GLY A 26 -3.80 -8.72 -14.29
N ILE A 27 -4.14 -7.81 -15.20
CA ILE A 27 -3.27 -7.42 -16.33
C ILE A 27 -1.95 -6.86 -15.82
N TYR A 28 -1.96 -5.97 -14.83
CA TYR A 28 -0.76 -5.47 -14.19
C TYR A 28 0.13 -6.61 -13.68
N PHE A 29 -0.41 -7.53 -12.89
CA PHE A 29 0.37 -8.67 -12.36
C PHE A 29 0.98 -9.55 -13.46
N ILE A 30 0.22 -9.83 -14.52
CA ILE A 30 0.71 -10.63 -15.65
C ILE A 30 1.85 -9.90 -16.37
N LEU A 31 1.67 -8.61 -16.68
CA LEU A 31 2.68 -7.84 -17.39
C LEU A 31 3.94 -7.63 -16.54
N ASP A 32 3.77 -7.34 -15.25
CA ASP A 32 4.88 -7.19 -14.31
C ASP A 32 5.72 -8.46 -14.25
N ASN A 33 5.08 -9.62 -14.04
CA ASN A 33 5.74 -10.92 -14.01
C ASN A 33 6.45 -11.28 -15.33
N LEU A 34 5.90 -10.91 -16.48
CA LEU A 34 6.47 -11.23 -17.79
C LEU A 34 7.60 -10.29 -18.23
N PHE A 35 7.51 -9.00 -17.88
CA PHE A 35 8.32 -7.95 -18.50
C PHE A 35 9.19 -7.15 -17.53
N PHE A 36 8.85 -7.05 -16.24
CA PHE A 36 9.56 -6.17 -15.30
C PHE A 36 11.06 -6.50 -15.24
N ALA A 37 11.40 -7.77 -15.00
CA ALA A 37 12.79 -8.22 -14.90
C ALA A 37 13.60 -8.03 -16.19
N ARG A 38 12.94 -8.00 -17.36
CA ARG A 38 13.58 -7.73 -18.65
C ARG A 38 13.76 -6.24 -18.91
N LEU A 39 12.78 -5.43 -18.48
CA LEU A 39 12.77 -3.99 -18.72
C LEU A 39 13.68 -3.22 -17.76
N GLN A 40 13.81 -3.66 -16.51
CA GLN A 40 14.57 -2.95 -15.48
C GLN A 40 16.05 -2.73 -15.85
N PRO A 41 16.79 -3.74 -16.35
CA PRO A 41 18.19 -3.52 -16.74
C PRO A 41 18.30 -2.57 -17.94
N THR A 42 17.39 -2.67 -18.91
CA THR A 42 17.34 -1.77 -20.07
C THR A 42 17.12 -0.31 -19.65
N MET A 43 16.16 -0.05 -18.76
CA MET A 43 15.90 1.30 -18.25
C MET A 43 17.08 1.82 -17.44
N SER A 44 17.67 0.99 -16.58
CA SER A 44 18.84 1.36 -15.77
C SER A 44 20.05 1.75 -16.62
N ASN A 45 20.28 1.02 -17.71
CA ASN A 45 21.34 1.32 -18.67
C ASN A 45 21.06 2.62 -19.45
N TYR A 46 19.80 2.85 -19.84
CA TYR A 46 19.39 4.05 -20.58
C TYR A 46 19.56 5.34 -19.77
N VAL A 47 19.24 5.32 -18.46
CA VAL A 47 19.36 6.51 -17.59
C VAL A 47 20.64 6.54 -16.75
N HIS A 48 21.53 5.56 -16.93
CA HIS A 48 22.77 5.42 -16.17
C HIS A 48 22.59 5.45 -14.64
N SER A 49 21.47 4.93 -14.13
CA SER A 49 21.16 4.88 -12.70
C SER A 49 20.22 3.71 -12.40
N ARG A 50 20.65 2.82 -11.49
CA ARG A 50 19.85 1.65 -11.09
C ARG A 50 18.55 2.08 -10.40
N PHE A 51 18.62 3.07 -9.52
CA PHE A 51 17.45 3.62 -8.85
C PHE A 51 16.47 4.28 -9.84
N LEU A 52 16.93 5.20 -10.70
CA LEU A 52 16.02 5.88 -11.65
C LEU A 52 15.46 4.90 -12.68
N GLY A 53 16.28 3.95 -13.16
CA GLY A 53 15.83 2.88 -14.05
C GLY A 53 14.72 2.06 -13.41
N HIS A 54 14.87 1.70 -12.14
CA HIS A 54 13.86 0.97 -11.38
C HIS A 54 12.55 1.77 -11.19
N VAL A 55 12.63 3.06 -10.86
CA VAL A 55 11.46 3.96 -10.77
C VAL A 55 10.74 4.08 -12.12
N LEU A 56 11.49 4.19 -13.22
CA LEU A 56 10.92 4.25 -14.56
C LEU A 56 10.23 2.94 -14.95
N THR A 57 10.85 1.80 -14.68
CA THR A 57 10.24 0.49 -14.93
C THR A 57 8.94 0.33 -14.17
N TYR A 58 8.92 0.65 -12.87
CA TYR A 58 7.68 0.60 -12.09
C TYR A 58 6.62 1.58 -12.62
N SER A 59 7.02 2.79 -13.00
CA SER A 59 6.10 3.78 -13.58
C SER A 59 5.45 3.27 -14.88
N ILE A 60 6.20 2.56 -15.71
CA ILE A 60 5.69 1.88 -16.91
C ILE A 60 4.75 0.74 -16.52
N SER A 61 5.17 -0.11 -15.57
CA SER A 61 4.35 -1.23 -15.09
C SER A 61 3.03 -0.76 -14.48
N LEU A 62 2.94 0.43 -13.89
CA LEU A 62 1.68 0.98 -13.39
C LEU A 62 0.66 1.28 -14.49
N GLY A 63 1.05 1.34 -15.77
CA GLY A 63 0.19 1.70 -16.90
C GLY A 63 -1.21 1.06 -16.89
N PRO A 64 -1.35 -0.27 -16.77
CA PRO A 64 -2.65 -0.93 -16.65
C PRO A 64 -3.47 -0.45 -15.45
N LEU A 65 -2.85 -0.27 -14.28
CA LEU A 65 -3.55 0.24 -13.10
C LEU A 65 -4.08 1.66 -13.38
N LEU A 66 -3.25 2.55 -13.92
CA LEU A 66 -3.65 3.91 -14.25
C LEU A 66 -4.81 3.93 -15.26
N LEU A 67 -4.77 3.08 -16.30
CA LEU A 67 -5.86 2.91 -17.26
C LEU A 67 -7.14 2.37 -16.61
N GLY A 68 -7.04 1.36 -15.74
CA GLY A 68 -8.21 0.87 -15.00
C GLY A 68 -8.85 1.96 -14.13
N ALA A 69 -8.04 2.82 -13.51
CA ALA A 69 -8.52 3.93 -12.71
C ALA A 69 -9.21 5.03 -13.53
N THR A 70 -8.77 5.32 -14.76
CA THR A 70 -9.43 6.30 -15.65
C THR A 70 -10.81 5.80 -16.10
N LEU A 71 -10.96 4.50 -16.31
CA LEU A 71 -12.21 3.87 -16.76
C LEU A 71 -13.30 3.77 -15.68
N LEU A 72 -12.97 4.08 -14.42
CA LEU A 72 -13.96 4.10 -13.34
C LEU A 72 -14.99 5.20 -13.54
N LYS A 73 -16.24 4.85 -13.26
CA LYS A 73 -17.40 5.76 -13.36
C LYS A 73 -17.88 6.13 -11.95
N PRO A 74 -17.37 7.20 -11.35
CA PRO A 74 -17.87 7.66 -10.06
C PRO A 74 -19.23 8.36 -10.17
N LYS A 75 -19.89 8.51 -9.02
CA LYS A 75 -21.12 9.32 -8.91
C LYS A 75 -20.82 10.83 -9.09
N VAL A 76 -19.66 11.28 -8.61
CA VAL A 76 -19.16 12.65 -8.73
C VAL A 76 -17.83 12.62 -9.50
N PRO A 77 -17.61 13.48 -10.49
CA PRO A 77 -16.30 13.58 -11.14
C PRO A 77 -15.23 14.03 -10.15
N ASN A 78 -14.13 13.29 -10.09
CA ASN A 78 -12.95 13.66 -9.30
C ASN A 78 -11.74 13.64 -10.22
N GLU A 79 -10.76 14.48 -9.92
CA GLU A 79 -9.51 14.51 -10.67
C GLU A 79 -8.73 13.20 -10.49
N PHE A 80 -7.90 12.87 -11.48
CA PHE A 80 -7.17 11.60 -11.50
C PHE A 80 -6.28 11.40 -10.27
N LEU A 81 -5.50 12.42 -9.88
CA LEU A 81 -4.61 12.35 -8.71
C LEU A 81 -5.38 12.22 -7.38
N GLU A 82 -6.60 12.75 -7.33
CA GLU A 82 -7.47 12.64 -6.16
C GLU A 82 -7.98 11.19 -5.97
N LYS A 83 -8.21 10.47 -7.08
CA LYS A 83 -8.51 9.03 -7.03
C LYS A 83 -7.40 8.23 -6.35
N PHE A 84 -6.15 8.70 -6.34
CA PHE A 84 -5.06 8.00 -5.67
C PHE A 84 -4.70 8.60 -4.31
N GLY A 85 -5.33 9.72 -3.90
CA GLY A 85 -4.99 10.37 -2.65
C GLY A 85 -3.70 11.20 -2.69
N LEU A 86 -3.15 11.44 -3.88
CA LEU A 86 -1.88 12.15 -4.09
C LEU A 86 -2.02 13.68 -3.93
N LYS A 87 -3.26 14.20 -3.98
CA LYS A 87 -3.58 15.59 -3.63
C LYS A 87 -3.59 15.87 -2.12
N GLY A 88 -3.48 14.82 -1.29
CA GLY A 88 -3.37 15.00 0.16
C GLY A 88 -2.11 15.79 0.54
N SER A 89 -2.08 16.30 1.78
CA SER A 89 -0.94 17.08 2.26
C SER A 89 0.29 16.19 2.44
N PHE A 90 1.34 16.45 1.63
CA PHE A 90 2.64 15.79 1.75
C PHE A 90 3.27 16.04 3.12
N LEU A 91 3.27 17.30 3.60
CA LEU A 91 3.85 17.66 4.90
C LEU A 91 3.13 16.98 6.06
N GLN A 92 1.82 16.78 5.95
CA GLN A 92 1.05 16.01 6.93
C GLN A 92 1.49 14.54 6.94
N GLY A 93 1.66 13.94 5.75
CA GLY A 93 2.21 12.60 5.60
C GLY A 93 3.59 12.45 6.25
N LEU A 94 4.51 13.33 5.86
CA LEU A 94 5.89 13.31 6.34
C LEU A 94 5.98 13.52 7.86
N SER A 95 5.28 14.52 8.41
CA SER A 95 5.28 14.78 9.85
C SER A 95 4.70 13.62 10.65
N PHE A 96 3.60 13.02 10.18
CA PHE A 96 3.03 11.82 10.79
C PHE A 96 4.03 10.65 10.78
N GLY A 97 4.65 10.38 9.63
CA GLY A 97 5.64 9.31 9.49
C GLY A 97 6.84 9.51 10.41
N ILE A 98 7.39 10.72 10.49
CA ILE A 98 8.52 11.05 11.38
C ILE A 98 8.13 10.77 12.83
N ILE A 99 7.02 11.35 13.31
CA ILE A 99 6.58 11.20 14.71
C ILE A 99 6.33 9.73 15.04
N ALA A 100 5.62 9.01 14.17
CA ALA A 100 5.28 7.61 14.40
C ALA A 100 6.53 6.73 14.45
N THR A 101 7.55 6.99 13.62
CA THR A 101 8.74 6.14 13.51
C THR A 101 9.89 6.52 14.44
N LEU A 102 9.78 7.60 15.22
CA LEU A 102 10.77 7.97 16.24
C LEU A 102 11.22 6.80 17.13
N PRO A 103 10.32 5.93 17.63
CA PRO A 103 10.72 4.78 18.45
C PRO A 103 11.66 3.82 17.73
N MET A 104 11.43 3.56 16.44
CA MET A 104 12.31 2.68 15.66
C MET A 104 13.68 3.33 15.46
N PHE A 105 13.75 4.59 15.05
CA PHE A 105 15.06 5.23 14.84
C PHE A 105 15.86 5.36 16.13
N LEU A 106 15.25 5.84 17.22
CA LEU A 106 15.93 6.01 18.50
C LEU A 106 16.24 4.67 19.15
N GLY A 107 15.27 3.76 19.16
CA GLY A 107 15.43 2.43 19.74
C GLY A 107 16.48 1.61 19.01
N TYR A 108 16.44 1.60 17.68
CA TYR A 108 17.40 0.84 16.88
C TYR A 108 18.82 1.40 16.99
N ALA A 109 18.97 2.71 17.08
CA ALA A 109 20.29 3.32 17.33
C ALA A 109 20.92 2.89 18.66
N LEU A 110 20.11 2.49 19.65
CA LEU A 110 20.58 2.04 20.96
C LEU A 110 20.88 0.54 21.01
N VAL A 111 20.15 -0.28 20.26
CA VAL A 111 20.21 -1.76 20.38
C VAL A 111 20.83 -2.47 19.17
N PHE A 112 20.91 -1.80 18.01
CA PHE A 112 21.46 -2.37 16.78
C PHE A 112 22.68 -1.58 16.31
N THR A 113 23.51 -2.23 15.49
CA THR A 113 24.65 -1.59 14.84
C THR A 113 24.22 -0.89 13.56
N PHE A 114 24.97 0.13 13.14
CA PHE A 114 24.74 0.78 11.86
C PHE A 114 25.17 -0.15 10.71
N ASN A 115 24.33 -0.28 9.69
CA ASN A 115 24.65 -1.03 8.50
C ASN A 115 25.65 -0.25 7.61
N ARG A 116 26.95 -0.52 7.81
CA ARG A 116 28.03 0.15 7.07
C ARG A 116 28.20 -0.35 5.63
N LYS A 117 27.51 -1.42 5.24
CA LYS A 117 27.67 -2.07 3.93
C LYS A 117 26.54 -1.71 2.95
N ILE A 118 25.66 -0.80 3.34
CA ILE A 118 24.48 -0.49 2.54
C ILE A 118 24.84 0.28 1.27
N ASP A 119 24.49 -0.31 0.12
CA ASP A 119 24.57 0.36 -1.17
C ASP A 119 23.48 1.44 -1.26
N PRO A 120 23.80 2.71 -1.59
CA PRO A 120 22.80 3.77 -1.70
C PRO A 120 21.69 3.47 -2.71
N ASN A 121 21.98 2.74 -3.81
CA ASN A 121 20.93 2.35 -4.75
C ASN A 121 20.00 1.31 -4.12
N THR A 122 20.53 0.27 -3.49
CA THR A 122 19.73 -0.70 -2.73
C THR A 122 18.87 -0.01 -1.69
N LEU A 123 19.42 0.96 -0.94
CA LEU A 123 18.64 1.75 0.02
C LEU A 123 17.49 2.47 -0.69
N LEU A 124 17.74 3.26 -1.73
CA LEU A 124 16.68 4.00 -2.41
C LEU A 124 15.63 3.10 -3.08
N ILE A 125 16.04 1.96 -3.64
CA ILE A 125 15.16 1.01 -4.31
C ILE A 125 14.25 0.29 -3.30
N ASN A 126 14.83 -0.36 -2.29
CA ASN A 126 14.07 -1.19 -1.34
C ASN A 126 13.30 -0.36 -0.31
N ASN A 127 13.61 0.92 -0.19
CA ASN A 127 12.96 1.82 0.74
C ASN A 127 12.01 2.80 0.02
N VAL A 128 12.57 3.74 -0.74
CA VAL A 128 11.81 4.85 -1.33
C VAL A 128 10.94 4.35 -2.48
N SER A 129 11.53 3.59 -3.41
CA SER A 129 10.77 3.08 -4.56
C SER A 129 9.72 2.04 -4.14
N SER A 130 10.13 0.97 -3.43
CA SER A 130 9.19 -0.05 -2.93
C SER A 130 8.10 0.58 -2.05
N GLY A 131 8.48 1.38 -1.05
CA GLY A 131 7.53 2.05 -0.17
C GLY A 131 6.57 3.01 -0.88
N PHE A 132 6.98 3.64 -2.00
CA PHE A 132 6.06 4.45 -2.79
C PHE A 132 5.13 3.58 -3.65
N PHE A 133 5.69 2.68 -4.46
CA PHE A 133 4.91 1.93 -5.45
C PHE A 133 3.97 0.92 -4.80
N GLU A 134 4.37 0.25 -3.72
CA GLU A 134 3.48 -0.67 -3.00
C GLU A 134 2.27 0.05 -2.38
N GLU A 135 2.44 1.29 -1.92
CA GLU A 135 1.32 2.08 -1.40
C GLU A 135 0.40 2.53 -2.53
N VAL A 136 0.95 2.93 -3.68
CA VAL A 136 0.15 3.24 -4.88
C VAL A 136 -0.65 2.01 -5.35
N ILE A 137 -0.02 0.84 -5.42
CA ILE A 137 -0.63 -0.40 -5.93
C ILE A 137 -1.65 -0.96 -4.95
N PHE A 138 -1.27 -1.16 -3.70
CA PHE A 138 -2.11 -1.88 -2.74
C PHE A 138 -3.05 -0.95 -1.97
N ARG A 139 -2.61 0.23 -1.55
CA ARG A 139 -3.44 1.12 -0.72
C ARG A 139 -4.30 2.04 -1.57
N ALA A 140 -3.70 2.76 -2.52
CA ALA A 140 -4.47 3.66 -3.38
C ALA A 140 -5.33 2.90 -4.38
N TYR A 141 -4.71 2.05 -5.22
CA TYR A 141 -5.42 1.35 -6.28
C TYR A 141 -6.29 0.22 -5.76
N PHE A 142 -5.70 -0.82 -5.16
CA PHE A 142 -6.46 -2.01 -4.79
C PHE A 142 -7.46 -1.69 -3.67
N PHE A 143 -7.01 -1.41 -2.45
CA PHE A 143 -7.93 -1.14 -1.34
C PHE A 143 -8.78 0.13 -1.60
N GLY A 144 -8.13 1.24 -1.91
CA GLY A 144 -8.74 2.56 -1.96
C GLY A 144 -9.79 2.72 -3.05
N LEU A 145 -9.50 2.26 -4.28
CA LEU A 145 -10.48 2.33 -5.36
C LEU A 145 -11.57 1.28 -5.22
N VAL A 146 -11.24 0.06 -4.77
CA VAL A 146 -12.26 -0.97 -4.50
C VAL A 146 -13.22 -0.48 -3.44
N TYR A 147 -12.71 0.02 -2.33
CA TYR A 147 -13.57 0.58 -1.29
C TYR A 147 -14.38 1.74 -1.87
N ARG A 148 -13.78 2.83 -2.35
CA ARG A 148 -14.54 4.05 -2.70
C ARG A 148 -15.46 3.91 -3.93
N TYR A 149 -15.08 3.17 -4.95
CA TYR A 149 -15.77 3.17 -6.25
C TYR A 149 -16.65 1.94 -6.48
N THR A 150 -16.68 0.97 -5.56
CA THR A 150 -17.54 -0.23 -5.66
C THR A 150 -18.61 -0.24 -4.55
N ARG A 151 -19.32 -1.36 -4.40
CA ARG A 151 -20.24 -1.61 -3.27
C ARG A 151 -19.57 -2.31 -2.09
N LEU A 152 -18.32 -2.77 -2.23
CA LEU A 152 -17.63 -3.43 -1.13
C LEU A 152 -17.36 -2.45 0.00
N GLY A 153 -17.69 -2.86 1.22
CA GLY A 153 -17.36 -2.14 2.44
C GLY A 153 -15.90 -2.29 2.82
N PHE A 154 -15.55 -1.74 3.97
CA PHE A 154 -14.18 -1.71 4.47
C PHE A 154 -13.61 -3.12 4.65
N ILE A 155 -14.33 -4.02 5.33
CA ILE A 155 -13.88 -5.38 5.67
C ILE A 155 -13.55 -6.22 4.44
N PRO A 156 -14.44 -6.41 3.44
CA PRO A 156 -14.08 -7.20 2.27
C PRO A 156 -12.96 -6.55 1.44
N SER A 157 -12.91 -5.20 1.39
CA SER A 157 -11.85 -4.50 0.64
C SER A 157 -10.48 -4.67 1.29
N ILE A 158 -10.41 -4.48 2.61
CA ILE A 158 -9.16 -4.54 3.36
C ILE A 158 -8.63 -5.97 3.46
N LEU A 159 -9.50 -6.95 3.74
CA LEU A 159 -9.07 -8.35 3.83
C LEU A 159 -8.57 -8.87 2.48
N ALA A 160 -9.23 -8.52 1.37
CA ALA A 160 -8.78 -8.93 0.03
C ALA A 160 -7.39 -8.37 -0.29
N THR A 161 -7.17 -7.07 -0.06
CA THR A 161 -5.87 -6.44 -0.28
C THR A 161 -4.80 -7.01 0.66
N SER A 162 -5.09 -7.13 1.95
CA SER A 162 -4.11 -7.60 2.94
C SER A 162 -3.73 -9.06 2.76
N PHE A 163 -4.67 -9.92 2.38
CA PHE A 163 -4.40 -11.32 2.10
C PHE A 163 -3.49 -11.48 0.88
N LEU A 164 -3.79 -10.78 -0.23
CA LEU A 164 -2.93 -10.82 -1.39
C LEU A 164 -1.54 -10.25 -1.07
N PHE A 165 -1.47 -9.11 -0.41
CA PHE A 165 -0.21 -8.47 -0.05
C PHE A 165 0.67 -9.41 0.78
N ALA A 166 0.09 -10.08 1.79
CA ALA A 166 0.82 -11.04 2.61
C ALA A 166 1.31 -12.28 1.84
N ILE A 167 0.50 -12.85 0.93
CA ILE A 167 0.92 -13.98 0.10
C ILE A 167 2.11 -13.62 -0.78
N LEU A 168 2.10 -12.41 -1.35
CA LEU A 168 3.19 -11.92 -2.21
C LEU A 168 4.50 -11.71 -1.46
N HIS A 169 4.52 -11.82 -0.13
CA HIS A 169 5.74 -11.73 0.68
C HIS A 169 6.25 -13.09 1.17
N LEU A 170 5.54 -14.18 0.90
CA LEU A 170 5.95 -15.53 1.30
C LEU A 170 7.23 -16.02 0.58
N TYR A 171 7.70 -15.33 -0.47
CA TYR A 171 8.98 -15.68 -1.10
C TYR A 171 10.21 -15.43 -0.20
N GLN A 172 10.04 -14.71 0.91
CA GLN A 172 11.12 -14.30 1.81
C GLN A 172 11.71 -15.44 2.67
N SER A 173 11.05 -16.59 2.74
CA SER A 173 11.58 -17.76 3.47
C SER A 173 11.08 -19.07 2.86
N GLN A 174 11.64 -20.18 3.32
CA GLN A 174 11.13 -21.55 3.08
C GLN A 174 10.79 -22.26 4.39
N ASP A 175 11.12 -21.66 5.54
CA ASP A 175 10.77 -22.20 6.86
C ASP A 175 9.31 -21.88 7.21
N LEU A 176 8.55 -22.89 7.64
CA LEU A 176 7.11 -22.73 7.92
C LEU A 176 6.83 -21.76 9.08
N GLY A 177 7.69 -21.73 10.09
CA GLY A 177 7.54 -20.83 11.24
C GLY A 177 7.79 -19.38 10.83
N GLU A 178 8.85 -19.12 10.08
CA GLU A 178 9.14 -17.80 9.52
C GLU A 178 8.06 -17.34 8.54
N LEU A 179 7.59 -18.22 7.65
CA LEU A 179 6.52 -17.91 6.71
C LEU A 179 5.23 -17.50 7.42
N ALA A 180 4.86 -18.18 8.50
CA ALA A 180 3.70 -17.81 9.32
C ALA A 180 3.87 -16.40 9.92
N LEU A 181 5.08 -16.07 10.40
CA LEU A 181 5.36 -14.76 10.99
C LEU A 181 5.42 -13.65 9.94
N ILE A 182 6.00 -13.91 8.76
CA ILE A 182 6.02 -13.00 7.60
C ILE A 182 4.60 -12.73 7.12
N PHE A 183 3.78 -13.77 6.98
CA PHE A 183 2.38 -13.64 6.62
C PHE A 183 1.63 -12.76 7.61
N CYS A 184 1.66 -13.09 8.91
CA CYS A 184 0.93 -12.36 9.95
C CYS A 184 1.37 -10.90 10.02
N THR A 185 2.68 -10.65 10.03
CA THR A 185 3.24 -9.29 10.12
C THR A 185 2.83 -8.44 8.93
N THR A 186 2.95 -8.99 7.71
CA THR A 186 2.60 -8.31 6.47
C THR A 186 1.09 -8.10 6.33
N PHE A 187 0.29 -9.10 6.73
CA PHE A 187 -1.17 -9.07 6.71
C PHE A 187 -1.71 -7.98 7.63
N PHE A 188 -1.34 -8.00 8.92
CA PHE A 188 -1.79 -6.99 9.88
C PHE A 188 -1.19 -5.61 9.59
N GLY A 189 0.04 -5.54 9.07
CA GLY A 189 0.63 -4.31 8.55
C GLY A 189 -0.21 -3.71 7.42
N SER A 190 -0.61 -4.51 6.43
CA SER A 190 -1.47 -4.05 5.33
C SER A 190 -2.83 -3.56 5.81
N ILE A 191 -3.41 -4.21 6.83
CA ILE A 191 -4.64 -3.74 7.48
C ILE A 191 -4.41 -2.36 8.10
N LEU A 192 -3.36 -2.20 8.90
CA LEU A 192 -3.04 -0.92 9.53
C LEU A 192 -2.86 0.19 8.49
N PHE A 193 -2.06 -0.04 7.45
CA PHE A 193 -1.78 0.97 6.43
C PHE A 193 -3.02 1.35 5.61
N SER A 194 -3.88 0.38 5.28
CA SER A 194 -5.15 0.64 4.61
C SER A 194 -6.12 1.43 5.49
N TRP A 195 -6.17 1.12 6.79
CA TRP A 195 -6.96 1.86 7.76
C TRP A 195 -6.45 3.30 7.93
N LEU A 196 -5.14 3.50 8.11
CA LEU A 196 -4.51 4.82 8.16
C LEU A 196 -4.83 5.63 6.90
N TYR A 197 -4.67 5.03 5.72
CA TYR A 197 -5.03 5.68 4.47
C TYR A 197 -6.49 6.15 4.47
N ALA A 198 -7.44 5.28 4.86
CA ALA A 198 -8.85 5.64 4.92
C ALA A 198 -9.15 6.75 5.93
N GLU A 199 -8.63 6.64 7.17
CA GLU A 199 -8.94 7.58 8.25
C GLU A 199 -8.31 8.96 8.07
N TRP A 200 -7.17 9.05 7.38
CA TRP A 200 -6.58 10.32 6.98
C TRP A 200 -7.17 10.85 5.67
N SER A 201 -8.49 10.67 5.48
CA SER A 201 -9.25 11.14 4.32
C SER A 201 -8.67 10.72 2.97
N PHE A 202 -8.12 9.50 2.88
CA PHE A 202 -7.44 8.99 1.70
C PHE A 202 -6.24 9.86 1.29
N ASN A 203 -5.47 10.39 2.24
CA ASN A 203 -4.17 10.99 2.00
C ASN A 203 -3.10 9.90 1.87
N LEU A 204 -2.60 9.64 0.64
CA LEU A 204 -1.64 8.56 0.39
C LEU A 204 -0.25 8.85 0.96
N TRP A 205 0.07 10.12 1.21
CA TRP A 205 1.36 10.49 1.79
C TRP A 205 1.54 9.98 3.23
N ILE A 206 0.44 9.71 3.95
CA ILE A 206 0.46 9.14 5.30
C ILE A 206 1.08 7.73 5.29
N PRO A 207 0.51 6.74 4.58
CA PRO A 207 1.10 5.42 4.52
C PRO A 207 2.44 5.40 3.75
N ILE A 208 2.64 6.21 2.69
CA ILE A 208 3.95 6.31 2.00
C ILE A 208 5.06 6.73 2.98
N ALA A 209 4.87 7.84 3.69
CA ALA A 209 5.90 8.34 4.59
C ALA A 209 6.17 7.35 5.73
N LEU A 210 5.12 6.74 6.30
CA LEU A 210 5.29 5.72 7.33
C LEU A 210 6.07 4.51 6.80
N HIS A 211 5.71 3.98 5.62
CA HIS A 211 6.38 2.82 5.02
C HIS A 211 7.86 3.11 4.79
N VAL A 212 8.15 4.20 4.07
CA VAL A 212 9.53 4.60 3.75
C VAL A 212 10.32 4.80 5.03
N LEU A 213 9.79 5.47 6.05
CA LEU A 213 10.55 5.70 7.28
C LEU A 213 10.76 4.42 8.11
N MET A 214 9.79 3.49 8.13
CA MET A 214 9.96 2.18 8.76
C MET A 214 11.03 1.34 8.04
N ASN A 215 11.00 1.28 6.70
CA ASN A 215 12.01 0.57 5.91
C ASN A 215 13.38 1.25 6.03
N SER A 216 13.43 2.59 6.08
CA SER A 216 14.66 3.34 6.33
C SER A 216 15.31 2.91 7.63
N ALA A 217 14.55 2.90 8.74
CA ALA A 217 15.05 2.44 10.03
C ALA A 217 15.52 0.98 9.94
N TRP A 218 14.76 0.11 9.27
CA TRP A 218 15.14 -1.29 9.10
C TRP A 218 16.47 -1.48 8.34
N MET A 219 16.73 -0.65 7.33
CA MET A 219 17.90 -0.81 6.46
C MET A 219 19.14 -0.09 6.98
N ILE A 220 18.95 1.05 7.65
CA ILE A 220 20.04 1.85 8.25
C ILE A 220 20.69 1.10 9.41
N PHE A 221 19.89 0.35 10.18
CA PHE A 221 20.36 -0.49 11.27
C PHE A 221 20.40 -1.95 10.83
N ASP A 222 21.32 -2.75 11.37
CA ASP A 222 21.43 -4.18 11.06
C ASP A 222 20.40 -4.98 11.86
N VAL A 223 19.14 -4.92 11.44
CA VAL A 223 17.98 -5.37 12.25
C VAL A 223 17.70 -6.87 12.10
N ALA A 224 17.31 -7.32 10.91
CA ALA A 224 17.11 -8.74 10.59
C ALA A 224 16.99 -8.97 9.06
N ASP A 225 17.11 -10.23 8.66
CA ASP A 225 17.12 -10.65 7.25
C ASP A 225 15.76 -10.59 6.54
N ASN A 226 14.65 -10.66 7.27
CA ASN A 226 13.30 -10.68 6.68
C ASN A 226 12.27 -9.93 7.55
N ALA A 227 11.03 -9.83 7.04
CA ALA A 227 9.96 -9.05 7.66
C ALA A 227 9.57 -9.52 9.08
N ALA A 228 9.88 -10.76 9.45
CA ALA A 228 9.57 -11.33 10.77
C ALA A 228 10.28 -10.61 11.91
N GLY A 229 11.53 -10.19 11.67
CA GLY A 229 12.34 -9.50 12.67
C GLY A 229 12.77 -10.35 13.86
N ASN A 230 13.34 -9.68 14.86
CA ASN A 230 13.66 -10.22 16.18
C ASN A 230 12.87 -9.48 17.29
N GLY A 231 13.04 -9.91 18.55
CA GLY A 231 12.32 -9.36 19.70
C GLY A 231 12.46 -7.85 19.88
N TRP A 232 13.68 -7.30 19.79
CA TRP A 232 13.92 -5.85 19.89
C TRP A 232 13.32 -5.08 18.72
N SER A 233 13.47 -5.61 17.50
CA SER A 233 12.89 -5.00 16.31
C SER A 233 11.38 -4.88 16.41
N ASN A 234 10.72 -5.95 16.89
CA ASN A 234 9.28 -6.00 17.02
C ASN A 234 8.78 -5.13 18.17
N PHE A 235 9.53 -5.02 19.28
CA PHE A 235 9.20 -4.10 20.37
C PHE A 235 9.08 -2.64 19.88
N PHE A 236 10.10 -2.11 19.20
CA PHE A 236 10.03 -0.72 18.70
C PHE A 236 9.04 -0.57 17.54
N ARG A 237 8.86 -1.62 16.71
CA ARG A 237 7.81 -1.64 15.67
C ARG A 237 6.42 -1.52 16.28
N PHE A 238 6.12 -2.26 17.35
CA PHE A 238 4.84 -2.17 18.04
C PHE A 238 4.63 -0.81 18.70
N LEU A 239 5.69 -0.18 19.22
CA LEU A 239 5.61 1.19 19.73
C LEU A 239 5.31 2.20 18.61
N THR A 240 5.94 2.07 17.45
CA THR A 240 5.61 2.84 16.23
C THR A 240 4.14 2.67 15.83
N ILE A 241 3.65 1.43 15.81
CA ILE A 241 2.24 1.11 15.50
C ILE A 241 1.31 1.76 16.51
N PHE A 242 1.63 1.68 17.80
CA PHE A 242 0.84 2.29 18.86
C PHE A 242 0.73 3.80 18.70
N ILE A 243 1.85 4.48 18.43
CA ILE A 243 1.86 5.93 18.16
C ILE A 243 1.04 6.27 16.92
N ALA A 244 1.16 5.49 15.84
CA ALA A 244 0.40 5.69 14.60
C ALA A 244 -1.12 5.58 14.85
N ILE A 245 -1.56 4.57 15.61
CA ILE A 245 -2.97 4.36 15.96
C ILE A 245 -3.49 5.51 16.83
N ILE A 246 -2.80 5.84 17.93
CA ILE A 246 -3.22 6.90 18.85
C ILE A 246 -3.26 8.26 18.15
N SER A 247 -2.23 8.60 17.37
CA SER A 247 -2.16 9.85 16.61
C SER A 247 -3.32 9.98 15.62
N THR A 248 -3.69 8.87 14.96
CA THR A 248 -4.83 8.83 14.04
C THR A 248 -6.14 9.01 14.78
N ILE A 249 -6.37 8.30 15.89
CA ILE A 249 -7.59 8.44 16.70
C ILE A 249 -7.73 9.87 17.24
N VAL A 250 -6.65 10.46 17.74
CA VAL A 250 -6.64 11.85 18.24
C VAL A 250 -6.92 12.84 17.11
N HIS A 251 -6.29 12.68 15.95
CA HIS A 251 -6.52 13.54 14.78
C HIS A 251 -7.98 13.49 14.34
N VAL A 252 -8.52 12.29 14.16
CA VAL A 252 -9.88 12.08 13.68
C VAL A 252 -10.91 12.56 14.69
N ARG A 253 -10.70 12.37 16.00
CA ARG A 253 -11.59 12.89 17.05
C ARG A 253 -11.64 14.41 17.12
N LYS A 254 -10.56 15.09 16.73
CA LYS A 254 -10.52 16.56 16.61
C LYS A 254 -11.13 17.07 15.30
N SER A 255 -11.31 16.21 14.31
CA SER A 255 -11.97 16.56 13.05
C SER A 255 -13.50 16.51 13.19
N GLU A 256 -14.21 17.43 12.55
CA GLU A 256 -15.68 17.44 12.51
C GLU A 256 -16.26 16.22 11.77
N ALA A 257 -15.51 15.63 10.83
CA ALA A 257 -15.96 14.49 10.03
C ALA A 257 -16.07 13.18 10.84
N GLY A 258 -15.27 13.05 11.91
CA GLY A 258 -15.09 11.80 12.65
C GLY A 258 -14.51 10.68 11.79
N LEU A 259 -14.60 9.43 12.27
CA LEU A 259 -14.04 8.25 11.58
C LEU A 259 -14.66 8.06 10.20
N GLN A 260 -13.82 7.82 9.19
CA GLN A 260 -14.24 7.50 7.83
C GLN A 260 -14.85 6.08 7.79
N ILE A 261 -14.32 5.15 8.58
CA ILE A 261 -14.86 3.81 8.72
C ILE A 261 -15.90 3.80 9.85
N LYS A 262 -17.15 3.48 9.50
CA LYS A 262 -18.32 3.46 10.40
C LYS A 262 -19.05 2.13 10.22
N GLY A 263 -19.85 1.72 11.21
CA GLY A 263 -20.62 0.46 11.15
C GLY A 263 -21.38 0.26 9.82
N LYS A 264 -21.97 1.33 9.28
CA LYS A 264 -22.75 1.32 8.03
C LYS A 264 -21.94 1.05 6.75
N ASN A 265 -20.60 1.13 6.78
CA ASN A 265 -19.75 0.94 5.61
C ASN A 265 -18.75 -0.22 5.76
N LEU A 266 -18.95 -1.09 6.77
CA LEU A 266 -18.08 -2.23 7.04
C LEU A 266 -18.18 -3.33 5.98
N TRP A 267 -19.38 -3.73 5.57
CA TRP A 267 -19.59 -4.91 4.73
C TRP A 267 -19.95 -4.57 3.29
N LEU A 268 -21.05 -3.84 3.10
CA LEU A 268 -21.52 -3.36 1.81
C LEU A 268 -21.94 -1.89 1.93
N LYS A 269 -21.85 -1.18 0.82
CA LYS A 269 -22.20 0.23 0.68
C LYS A 269 -23.22 0.42 -0.43
N ASP A 270 -24.06 1.44 -0.28
CA ASP A 270 -25.17 1.76 -1.19
C ASP A 270 -24.73 2.34 -2.56
#